data_AF-A0A163LSK5-F1
#
_entry.id   AF-A0A163LSK5-F1
#
_cell.length_a   1.000
_cell.length_b   1.000
_cell.length_c   1.000
_cell.angle_alpha   90.00
_cell.angle_beta   90.00
_cell.angle_gamma   90.00
#
_symmetry.space_group_name_H-M   'P 1'
#
loop_
_entity.id
_entity.type
_entity.pdbx_description
1 polymer ?
#
loop_
_entity_poly.entity_id
_entity_poly.type
_entity_poly.pdbx_seq_one_letter_code
_entity_poly.pdbx_strand_id
1 'polypeptide(L)' 'MDQAKGPYANFAGHDASRGLAKHSFDSDMVCDPNGPIDKLEDLNAEEWEALRDWEQHFATKYLLVGKLVENE' A
#
# COMPACT_ATOMS: atom_id res chain seq x y z
N MET A 1 19.94 19.04 -4.18
CA MET A 1 18.51 19.20 -3.87
C MET A 1 18.01 17.81 -3.54
N ASP A 2 18.03 17.38 -2.27
CA ASP A 2 17.82 15.96 -1.96
C ASP A 2 17.15 15.68 -0.60
N GLN A 3 16.16 16.48 -0.20
CA GLN A 3 15.36 16.18 0.98
C GLN A 3 13.92 16.71 0.82
N ALA A 4 13.07 15.92 0.16
CA ALA A 4 11.62 16.13 0.18
C ALA A 4 10.84 14.82 -0.02
N LYS A 5 11.38 13.69 0.44
CA LYS A 5 10.62 12.44 0.49
C LYS A 5 10.12 12.26 1.91
N GLY A 6 8.82 12.50 2.11
CA GLY A 6 8.15 12.18 3.38
C GLY A 6 8.29 10.69 3.72
N PRO A 7 8.01 10.28 4.96
CA PRO A 7 8.24 8.90 5.41
C PRO A 7 7.46 7.84 4.59
N TYR A 8 6.40 8.25 3.88
CA TYR A 8 5.55 7.40 3.03
C TYR A 8 5.83 7.57 1.52
N ALA A 9 6.92 8.24 1.14
CA ALA A 9 7.19 8.57 -0.27
C ALA A 9 7.42 7.34 -1.16
N ASN A 10 7.80 6.21 -0.57
CA ASN A 10 7.92 4.92 -1.24
C ASN A 10 6.57 4.38 -1.76
N PHE A 11 5.45 4.77 -1.14
CA PHE A 11 4.11 4.33 -1.54
C PHE A 11 3.46 5.19 -2.62
N ALA A 12 4.04 6.35 -2.94
CA ALA A 12 3.45 7.27 -3.92
C ALA A 12 3.36 6.60 -5.30
N GLY A 13 2.15 6.45 -5.84
CA GLY A 13 1.90 5.86 -7.16
C GLY A 13 1.96 4.34 -7.22
N HIS A 14 1.99 3.66 -6.07
CA HIS A 14 2.08 2.21 -5.95
C HIS A 14 0.93 1.65 -5.11
N ASP A 15 0.65 0.35 -5.24
CA ASP A 15 -0.16 -0.35 -4.25
C ASP A 15 0.66 -0.50 -2.96
N ALA A 16 0.19 0.15 -1.90
CA ALA A 16 0.84 0.16 -0.59
C ALA A 16 0.35 -0.97 0.32
N SER A 17 -0.60 -1.80 -0.11
CA SER A 17 -1.34 -2.72 0.76
C SER A 17 -0.44 -3.67 1.54
N ARG A 18 0.55 -4.30 0.90
CA ARG A 18 1.50 -5.20 1.59
C ARG A 18 2.36 -4.48 2.62
N GLY A 19 2.95 -3.33 2.25
CA GLY A 19 3.77 -2.54 3.16
C GLY A 19 3.00 -2.09 4.40
N LEU A 20 1.75 -1.65 4.21
CA LEU A 20 0.86 -1.27 5.31
C LEU A 20 0.49 -2.47 6.20
N ALA A 21 0.14 -3.61 5.60
CA ALA A 21 -0.21 -4.83 6.33
C ALA A 21 0.95 -5.34 7.21
N LYS A 22 2.20 -5.23 6.72
CA LYS A 22 3.41 -5.70 7.42
C LYS A 22 4.09 -4.64 8.28
N HIS A 23 3.52 -3.44 8.38
CA HIS A 23 4.15 -2.28 9.01
C HIS A 23 5.58 -1.99 8.51
N SER A 24 5.84 -2.23 7.23
CA SER A 24 7.16 -2.06 6.62
C SER A 24 7.14 -1.00 5.51
N PHE A 25 8.21 -0.21 5.47
CA PHE A 25 8.49 0.79 4.44
C PHE A 25 9.65 0.37 3.53
N ASP A 26 10.06 -0.90 3.61
CA ASP A 26 11.15 -1.41 2.81
C ASP A 26 10.76 -1.40 1.33
N SER A 27 11.74 -1.12 0.47
CA SER A 27 11.55 -1.09 -0.98
C SER A 27 10.95 -2.38 -1.53
N ASP A 28 11.27 -3.50 -0.88
CA ASP A 28 10.87 -4.84 -1.30
C ASP A 28 9.39 -5.13 -1.00
N MET A 29 8.73 -4.25 -0.24
CA MET A 29 7.30 -4.31 0.07
C MET A 29 6.45 -3.37 -0.81
N VAL A 30 7.09 -2.66 -1.76
CA VAL A 30 6.42 -1.82 -2.75
C VAL A 30 6.22 -2.62 -4.02
N CYS A 31 4.96 -2.82 -4.43
CA CYS A 31 4.64 -3.54 -5.66
C CYS A 31 4.99 -2.71 -6.90
N ASP A 32 5.58 -3.32 -7.93
CA ASP A 32 5.79 -2.67 -9.24
C ASP A 32 4.43 -2.24 -9.82
N PRO A 33 4.22 -0.95 -10.15
CA PRO A 33 2.90 -0.48 -10.57
C PRO A 33 2.54 -0.97 -11.97
N ASN A 34 3.51 -1.46 -12.75
CA ASN A 34 3.29 -2.10 -14.06
C ASN A 34 3.31 -3.64 -13.97
N GLY A 35 3.54 -4.18 -12.77
CA GLY A 35 3.50 -5.61 -12.51
C GLY A 35 2.08 -6.11 -12.25
N PRO A 36 1.91 -7.43 -12.01
CA PRO A 36 0.64 -7.97 -11.59
C PRO A 36 0.23 -7.43 -10.21
N ILE A 37 -1.07 -7.29 -9.96
CA ILE A 37 -1.57 -6.93 -8.63
C ILE A 37 -1.15 -7.98 -7.61
N ASP A 38 -0.64 -7.51 -6.48
CA ASP A 38 -0.38 -8.35 -5.33
C ASP A 38 -1.68 -8.82 -4.68
N LYS A 39 -1.89 -10.14 -4.69
CA LYS A 39 -3.13 -10.73 -4.19
C LYS A 39 -3.19 -10.83 -2.67
N LEU A 40 -2.08 -10.61 -1.97
CA LEU A 40 -2.00 -10.65 -0.50
C LEU A 40 -2.46 -11.99 0.11
N GLU A 41 -2.44 -13.08 -0.66
CA GLU A 41 -2.93 -14.40 -0.26
C GLU A 41 -2.13 -15.02 0.90
N ASP A 42 -0.89 -14.55 1.11
CA ASP A 42 0.03 -15.00 2.15
C ASP A 42 -0.07 -14.21 3.45
N LEU A 43 -0.93 -13.18 3.52
CA LEU A 43 -1.12 -12.42 4.75
C LEU A 43 -1.85 -13.24 5.81
N ASN A 44 -1.34 -13.18 7.04
CA ASN A 44 -1.97 -13.78 8.20
C ASN A 44 -3.10 -12.89 8.76
N ALA A 45 -3.81 -13.37 9.79
CA ALA A 45 -4.96 -12.67 10.36
C ALA A 45 -4.60 -11.29 10.94
N GLU A 46 -3.47 -11.16 11.62
CA GLU A 46 -3.02 -9.89 12.21
C GLU A 46 -2.61 -8.88 11.13
N GLU A 47 -1.93 -9.33 10.08
CA GLU A 47 -1.56 -8.49 8.93
C GLU A 47 -2.81 -7.99 8.18
N TRP A 48 -3.86 -8.81 8.07
CA TRP A 48 -5.15 -8.40 7.51
C TRP A 48 -5.89 -7.38 8.38
N GLU A 49 -5.86 -7.53 9.70
CA GLU A 49 -6.42 -6.54 10.62
C GLU A 49 -5.69 -5.19 10.51
N ALA A 50 -4.36 -5.21 10.50
CA ALA A 50 -3.54 -4.02 10.29
C ALA A 50 -3.88 -3.29 8.98
N LEU A 51 -4.05 -4.04 7.88
CA LEU A 51 -4.42 -3.45 6.59
C LEU A 51 -5.81 -2.78 6.62
N ARG A 52 -6.79 -3.41 7.28
CA ARG A 52 -8.15 -2.85 7.41
C ARG A 52 -8.17 -1.58 8.28
N ASP A 53 -7.37 -1.56 9.35
CA ASP A 53 -7.23 -0.37 10.18
C ASP A 53 -6.64 0.80 9.38
N TRP A 54 -5.64 0.52 8.55
CA TRP A 54 -5.11 1.52 7.61
C TRP A 54 -6.16 1.97 6.60
N GLU A 55 -6.90 1.06 5.96
CA GLU A 55 -7.98 1.41 5.04
C GLU A 55 -8.99 2.37 5.69
N GLN A 56 -9.44 2.07 6.91
CA GLN A 56 -10.34 2.93 7.65
C GLN A 56 -9.71 4.30 7.96
N HIS A 57 -8.44 4.33 8.34
CA HIS A 57 -7.71 5.58 8.54
C HIS A 57 -7.67 6.44 7.27
N PHE A 58 -7.37 5.84 6.12
CA PHE A 58 -7.37 6.54 4.82
C PHE A 58 -8.77 7.04 4.46
N ALA A 59 -9.81 6.23 4.65
CA ALA A 59 -11.19 6.61 4.37
C ALA A 59 -11.67 7.81 5.20
N THR A 60 -11.10 8.04 6.39
CA THR A 60 -11.45 9.21 7.22
C THR A 60 -10.80 10.52 6.76
N LYS A 61 -9.70 10.45 6.00
CA LYS A 61 -8.87 11.61 5.64
C LYS A 61 -8.85 11.93 4.15
N TYR A 62 -9.07 10.94 3.30
CA TYR A 62 -8.92 11.04 1.86
C TYR A 62 -10.15 10.50 1.14
N LEU A 63 -10.42 11.06 -0.03
CA LEU A 63 -11.50 10.61 -0.89
C LEU A 63 -11.08 9.34 -1.64
N LEU A 64 -11.99 8.37 -1.71
CA LEU A 64 -11.85 7.24 -2.62
C LEU A 64 -12.11 7.72 -4.05
N VAL A 65 -11.07 7.71 -4.89
CA VAL A 65 -11.15 8.22 -6.27
C VAL A 65 -11.33 7.13 -7.34
N GLY A 66 -11.29 5.85 -6.96
CA GLY A 66 -11.39 4.74 -7.90
C GLY A 66 -11.06 3.40 -7.27
N LYS A 67 -10.75 2.41 -8.12
CA LYS A 67 -10.31 1.07 -7.71
C LYS A 67 -9.10 0.69 -8.56
N LEU A 68 -8.13 0.01 -7.95
CA LEU A 68 -7.02 -0.60 -8.68
C LEU A 68 -7.54 -1.83 -9.46
N VAL A 69 -7.11 -1.98 -10.71
CA VAL A 69 -7.49 -3.08 -11.61
C VAL A 69 -6.23 -3.67 -12.24
N GLU A 70 -6.29 -4.95 -12.61
CA GLU A 70 -5.16 -5.64 -13.24
C GLU A 70 -4.72 -4.93 -14.52
N ASN A 71 -3.41 -4.95 -14.79
CA ASN A 71 -2.86 -4.42 -16.03
C ASN A 71 -3.31 -5.27 -17.23
N GLU A 72 -3.49 -4.64 -18.40
CA GLU A 72 -3.86 -5.32 -19.66
C GLU A 72 -2.68 -6.05 -20.33
#